data_AF-A0A918I3E8-F1
#
_entry.id   AF-A0A918I3E8-F1
#
_cell.length_a   1.000
_cell.length_b   1.000
_cell.length_c   1.000
_cell.angle_alpha   90.00
_cell.angle_beta   90.00
_cell.angle_gamma   90.00
#
_symmetry.space_group_name_H-M   'P 1'
#
loop_
_entity.id
_entity.type
_entity.pdbx_description
1 polymer ?
#
loop_
_entity_poly.entity_id
_entity_poly.type
_entity_poly.pdbx_seq_one_letter_code
_entity_poly.pdbx_strand_id
1 'polypeptide(L)'
;MPYDPGVCMTRPQPVPLASADISGCFDHFDQVHVLLDDGYLGLSKDHRGQALTQPRKLRPGATRPFLEYNERQRHEHSSQRITVEHALADHKRWKQLQRFTHRRDCLPDTYQAIATLVSENGLPAPQ
;
A
#
# COMPACT_ATOMS: atom_id res chain seq x y z
N MET A 1 16.20 7.64 43.39
CA MET A 1 14.93 8.16 42.83
C MET A 1 13.99 6.99 42.63
N PRO A 2 12.85 6.92 43.34
CA PRO A 2 11.88 5.83 43.20
C PRO A 2 11.12 5.94 41.87
N TYR A 3 10.77 4.79 41.31
CA TYR A 3 10.04 4.62 40.05
C TYR A 3 8.56 4.98 40.25
N ASP A 4 8.04 5.93 39.48
CA ASP A 4 6.66 6.40 39.54
C ASP A 4 5.77 5.58 38.57
N PRO A 5 4.82 4.76 39.05
CA PRO A 5 4.05 3.83 38.21
C PRO A 5 2.86 4.50 37.47
N GLY A 6 2.83 5.83 37.35
CA GLY A 6 1.65 6.60 36.94
C GLY A 6 1.46 6.89 35.45
N VAL A 7 2.37 6.50 34.54
CA VAL A 7 2.19 6.78 33.11
C VAL A 7 1.59 5.56 32.42
N CYS A 8 0.26 5.45 32.52
CA CYS A 8 -0.51 4.65 31.58
C CYS A 8 -0.12 5.11 30.17
N MET A 9 0.67 4.31 29.45
CA MET A 9 0.77 4.44 28.01
C MET A 9 -0.65 4.31 27.46
N THR A 10 -1.29 5.44 27.15
CA THR A 10 -2.49 5.45 26.35
C THR A 10 -2.09 4.81 25.03
N ARG A 11 -2.42 3.51 24.87
CA ARG A 11 -2.42 2.89 23.55
C ARG A 11 -3.26 3.82 22.67
N PRO A 12 -2.72 4.31 21.54
CA PRO A 12 -3.54 5.07 20.61
C PRO A 12 -4.75 4.18 20.27
N GLN A 13 -5.94 4.71 20.56
CA GLN A 13 -7.17 4.01 20.24
C GLN A 13 -7.17 3.79 18.72
N PRO A 14 -7.45 2.57 18.23
CA PRO A 14 -7.57 2.36 16.80
C PRO A 14 -8.76 3.20 16.33
N VAL A 15 -8.48 4.30 15.64
CA VAL A 15 -9.51 5.06 14.94
C VAL A 15 -10.20 4.12 13.97
N PRO A 16 -11.55 4.11 13.91
CA PRO A 16 -12.24 3.33 12.91
C PRO A 16 -11.79 3.86 11.54
N LEU A 17 -11.02 3.05 10.81
CA LEU A 17 -10.56 3.33 9.43
C LEU A 17 -11.73 3.51 8.44
N ALA A 18 -12.98 3.39 8.91
CA ALA A 18 -14.18 3.46 8.12
C ALA A 18 -14.58 4.88 7.69
N SER A 19 -13.95 5.95 8.21
CA SER A 19 -14.30 7.34 7.83
C SER A 19 -13.13 8.32 7.73
N ALA A 20 -11.88 7.87 7.84
CA ALA A 20 -10.74 8.76 7.64
C ALA A 20 -10.55 8.98 6.13
N ASP A 21 -10.68 10.24 5.70
CA ASP A 21 -10.16 10.65 4.40
C ASP A 21 -8.66 10.30 4.33
N ILE A 22 -8.17 9.99 3.13
CA ILE A 22 -6.79 9.52 2.95
C ILE A 22 -5.75 10.52 3.46
N SER A 23 -6.11 11.81 3.52
CA SER A 23 -5.32 12.85 4.18
C SER A 23 -5.03 12.55 5.66
N GLY A 24 -6.05 12.13 6.42
CA GLY A 24 -5.91 11.82 7.84
C GLY A 24 -5.06 10.58 8.11
N CYS A 25 -4.88 9.70 7.12
CA CYS A 25 -3.96 8.57 7.25
C CYS A 25 -2.49 9.02 7.29
N PHE A 26 -2.13 10.08 6.56
CA PHE A 26 -0.76 10.58 6.56
C PHE A 26 -0.34 11.15 7.92
N ASP A 27 -1.27 11.80 8.63
CA ASP A 27 -1.04 12.35 9.97
C ASP A 27 -0.78 11.27 11.05
N HIS A 28 -1.26 10.04 10.83
CA HIS A 28 -1.15 8.95 11.79
C HIS A 28 -0.05 7.96 11.46
N PHE A 29 0.38 7.91 10.19
CA PHE A 29 1.30 6.90 9.68
C PHE A 29 2.42 7.54 8.86
N ASP A 30 3.43 8.08 9.55
CA ASP A 30 4.59 8.76 8.95
C ASP A 30 5.37 7.91 7.91
N GLN A 31 5.26 6.59 8.00
CA GLN A 31 5.96 5.63 7.12
C GLN A 31 5.13 5.20 5.90
N VAL A 32 3.86 5.61 5.81
CA VAL A 32 2.98 5.21 4.71
C VAL A 32 3.21 6.12 3.51
N HIS A 33 3.58 5.51 2.39
CA HIS A 33 3.63 6.16 1.09
C HIS A 33 2.48 5.64 0.21
N VAL A 34 1.74 6.56 -0.41
CA VAL A 34 0.60 6.25 -1.28
C VAL A 34 0.87 6.77 -2.68
N LEU A 35 0.78 5.88 -3.66
CA LEU A 35 0.80 6.23 -5.07
C LEU A 35 -0.55 6.78 -5.48
N LEU A 36 -0.56 8.01 -5.99
CA LEU A 36 -1.76 8.75 -6.32
C LEU A 36 -1.79 9.15 -7.80
N ASP A 37 -3.01 9.35 -8.31
CA ASP A 37 -3.23 9.88 -9.65
C ASP A 37 -3.07 11.41 -9.71
N ASP A 38 -2.90 11.96 -10.91
CA ASP A 38 -2.73 13.40 -11.15
C ASP A 38 -3.89 14.24 -10.58
N GLY A 39 -5.10 13.68 -10.47
CA GLY A 39 -6.24 14.34 -9.83
C GLY A 39 -6.03 14.68 -8.35
N TYR A 40 -5.10 13.98 -7.67
CA TYR A 40 -4.77 14.17 -6.25
C TYR A 40 -3.51 15.00 -6.03
N LEU A 41 -3.13 15.82 -7.02
CA LEU A 41 -1.94 16.67 -6.92
C LEU A 41 -1.99 17.65 -5.72
N GLY A 42 -3.18 18.07 -5.28
CA GLY A 42 -3.33 18.87 -4.06
C GLY A 42 -2.82 18.13 -2.83
N LEU A 43 -3.23 16.86 -2.69
CA LEU A 43 -2.82 15.99 -1.59
C LEU A 43 -1.31 15.72 -1.57
N SER A 44 -0.67 15.62 -2.74
CA SER A 44 0.79 15.52 -2.84
C SER A 44 1.53 16.78 -2.39
N LYS A 45 0.91 17.97 -2.55
CA LYS A 45 1.51 19.22 -2.07
C LYS A 45 1.47 19.33 -0.55
N ASP A 46 0.36 18.89 0.04
CA ASP A 46 0.11 18.97 1.48
C ASP A 46 0.92 17.91 2.24
N HIS A 47 1.07 16.71 1.66
CA HIS A 47 1.77 15.57 2.27
C HIS A 47 2.97 15.11 1.43
N ARG A 48 3.98 15.99 1.29
CA ARG A 48 5.16 15.70 0.46
C ARG A 48 5.95 14.51 0.99
N GLY A 49 6.32 13.59 0.10
CA GLY A 49 7.08 12.39 0.44
C GLY A 49 6.19 11.18 0.76
N GLN A 50 4.99 11.42 1.29
CA GLN A 50 4.00 10.37 1.53
C GLN A 50 2.99 10.23 0.39
N ALA A 51 2.48 11.35 -0.13
CA ALA A 51 1.57 11.36 -1.27
C ALA A 51 2.34 11.51 -2.59
N LEU A 52 2.62 10.38 -3.25
CA LEU A 52 3.45 10.29 -4.44
C LEU A 52 2.61 10.29 -5.72
N THR A 53 2.53 11.44 -6.40
CA THR A 53 1.86 11.58 -7.70
C THR A 53 2.83 11.40 -8.87
N GLN A 54 2.29 11.22 -10.08
CA GLN A 54 3.13 11.12 -11.27
C GLN A 54 4.01 12.36 -11.45
N PRO A 55 5.24 12.18 -11.97
CA PRO A 55 6.10 13.31 -12.32
C PRO A 55 5.38 14.26 -13.29
N ARG A 56 5.45 15.56 -13.04
CA ARG A 56 4.84 16.57 -13.91
C ARG A 56 5.43 16.51 -15.32
N LYS A 57 4.58 16.81 -16.30
CA LYS A 57 5.01 16.99 -17.68
C LYS A 57 6.05 18.12 -17.74
N LEU A 58 7.17 17.85 -18.40
CA LEU A 58 8.22 18.84 -18.59
C LEU A 58 7.76 19.96 -19.53
N ARG A 59 8.37 21.14 -19.37
CA ARG A 59 8.14 22.28 -20.27
C ARG A 59 8.64 21.96 -21.67
N PRO A 60 8.00 22.51 -22.72
CA PRO A 60 8.54 22.45 -24.08
C PRO A 60 9.99 22.98 -24.11
N GLY A 61 10.87 22.28 -24.82
CA GLY A 61 12.30 22.65 -24.91
C GLY A 61 13.21 22.06 -23.84
N ALA A 62 12.72 21.15 -22.98
CA ALA A 62 13.58 20.40 -22.08
C ALA A 62 14.63 19.58 -22.87
N THR A 63 15.87 19.54 -22.35
CA THR A 63 16.96 18.78 -22.98
C THR A 63 16.65 17.29 -22.96
N ARG A 64 17.11 16.56 -23.99
CA ARG A 64 16.89 15.11 -24.15
C ARG A 64 17.11 14.26 -22.88
N PRO A 65 18.21 14.44 -22.09
CA PRO A 65 18.41 13.64 -20.88
C PRO A 65 17.32 13.84 -19.82
N PHE A 66 16.74 15.04 -19.73
CA PHE A 66 15.63 15.31 -18.81
C PHE A 66 14.33 14.67 -19.30
N LEU A 67 14.07 14.67 -20.60
CA LEU A 67 12.91 14.00 -21.20
C LEU A 67 12.97 12.49 -20.94
N GLU A 68 14.10 11.85 -21.25
CA GLU A 68 14.32 10.42 -21.04
C GLU A 68 14.20 10.04 -19.56
N TYR A 69 14.73 10.87 -18.65
CA TYR A 69 14.55 10.67 -17.21
C TYR A 69 13.08 10.78 -16.78
N ASN A 70 12.36 11.80 -17.23
CA ASN A 70 10.95 12.01 -16.87
C ASN A 70 10.05 10.89 -17.41
N GLU A 71 10.29 10.44 -18.65
CA GLU A 71 9.59 9.30 -19.24
C GLU A 71 9.82 8.02 -18.44
N ARG A 72 11.07 7.74 -18.05
CA ARG A 72 11.38 6.57 -17.20
C ARG A 72 10.65 6.63 -15.86
N GLN A 73 10.65 7.78 -15.20
CA GLN A 73 9.98 7.95 -13.92
C GLN A 73 8.44 7.85 -14.04
N ARG A 74 7.87 8.39 -15.11
CA ARG A 74 6.43 8.23 -15.41
C ARG A 74 6.07 6.78 -15.71
N HIS A 75 6.92 6.07 -16.45
CA HIS A 75 6.72 4.66 -16.77
C HIS A 75 6.76 3.79 -15.50
N GLU A 76 7.74 4.02 -14.64
CA GLU A 76 7.88 3.31 -13.36
C GLU A 76 6.68 3.54 -12.44
N HIS A 77 6.25 4.80 -12.27
CA HIS A 77 5.05 5.13 -11.47
C HIS A 77 3.80 4.47 -12.04
N SER A 78 3.58 4.56 -13.35
CA SER A 78 2.43 3.93 -14.00
C SER A 78 2.47 2.40 -13.88
N SER A 79 3.64 1.78 -13.97
CA SER A 79 3.79 0.33 -13.83
C SER A 79 3.37 -0.14 -12.43
N GLN A 80 3.87 0.52 -11.38
CA GLN A 80 3.49 0.21 -10.00
C GLN A 80 1.98 0.39 -9.78
N ARG A 81 1.40 1.47 -10.33
CA ARG A 81 -0.03 1.76 -10.21
C ARG A 81 -0.90 0.74 -10.92
N ILE A 82 -0.52 0.32 -12.14
CA ILE A 82 -1.23 -0.69 -12.92
C ILE A 82 -1.31 -2.02 -12.14
N THR A 83 -0.24 -2.45 -11.49
CA THR A 83 -0.27 -3.66 -10.64
C THR A 83 -1.29 -3.56 -9.50
N VAL A 84 -1.34 -2.41 -8.83
CA VAL A 84 -2.31 -2.16 -7.74
C VAL A 84 -3.74 -2.07 -8.28
N GLU A 85 -3.95 -1.36 -9.40
CA GLU A 85 -5.25 -1.27 -10.07
C GLU A 85 -5.76 -2.65 -10.48
N HIS A 86 -4.89 -3.52 -11.00
CA HIS A 86 -5.22 -4.91 -11.32
C HIS A 86 -5.62 -5.69 -10.06
N ALA A 87 -4.82 -5.63 -8.98
CA ALA A 87 -5.16 -6.29 -7.72
C ALA A 87 -6.49 -5.80 -7.14
N LEU A 88 -6.77 -4.49 -7.22
CA LEU A 88 -8.04 -3.89 -6.79
C LEU A 88 -9.20 -4.28 -7.72
N ALA A 89 -8.98 -4.33 -9.02
CA ALA A 89 -9.99 -4.76 -9.99
C ALA A 89 -10.33 -6.24 -9.81
N ASP A 90 -9.34 -7.09 -9.56
CA ASP A 90 -9.51 -8.50 -9.22
C ASP A 90 -10.23 -8.65 -7.88
N HIS A 91 -9.92 -7.81 -6.90
CA HIS A 91 -10.67 -7.74 -5.64
C HIS A 91 -12.11 -7.22 -5.83
N LYS A 92 -12.39 -6.30 -6.76
CA LYS A 92 -13.77 -5.89 -7.08
C LYS A 92 -14.52 -7.00 -7.81
N ARG A 93 -13.83 -7.77 -8.65
CA ARG A 93 -14.34 -8.99 -9.29
C ARG A 93 -14.51 -10.15 -8.30
N TRP A 94 -13.91 -10.06 -7.11
CA TRP A 94 -14.08 -11.02 -6.03
C TRP A 94 -15.55 -11.29 -5.68
N LYS A 95 -16.44 -10.28 -5.71
CA LYS A 95 -17.88 -10.48 -5.48
C LYS A 95 -18.55 -11.36 -6.54
N GLN A 96 -18.05 -11.35 -7.78
CA GLN A 96 -18.53 -12.26 -8.83
C GLN A 96 -17.95 -13.66 -8.64
N LEU A 97 -16.67 -13.76 -8.25
CA LEU A 97 -16.03 -15.03 -7.91
C LEU A 97 -16.64 -15.71 -6.67
N GLN A 98 -17.11 -14.95 -5.68
CA GLN A 98 -17.79 -15.48 -4.48
C GLN A 98 -18.97 -16.39 -4.81
N ARG A 99 -19.68 -16.15 -5.93
CA ARG A 99 -20.79 -17.00 -6.42
C ARG A 99 -20.34 -18.40 -6.84
N PHE A 100 -19.06 -18.57 -7.10
CA PHE A 100 -18.43 -19.86 -7.43
C PHE A 100 -17.56 -20.38 -6.27
N THR A 101 -17.36 -19.59 -5.21
CA THR A 101 -16.47 -19.92 -4.08
C THR A 101 -17.25 -20.41 -2.83
N HIS A 102 -18.50 -20.87 -2.98
CA HIS A 102 -19.40 -21.25 -1.86
C HIS A 102 -18.86 -22.31 -0.87
N ARG A 103 -17.71 -22.96 -1.13
CA ARG A 103 -17.03 -23.86 -0.19
C ARG A 103 -15.88 -23.16 0.53
N ARG A 104 -16.18 -22.20 1.39
CA ARG A 104 -15.16 -21.49 2.19
C ARG A 104 -15.02 -21.99 3.62
N ASP A 105 -15.77 -23.01 4.01
CA ASP A 105 -15.75 -23.58 5.36
C ASP A 105 -14.34 -24.06 5.76
N CYS A 106 -13.56 -24.54 4.77
CA CYS A 106 -12.19 -25.02 4.95
C CYS A 106 -11.12 -24.01 4.49
N LEU A 107 -11.51 -22.77 4.15
CA LEU A 107 -10.56 -21.75 3.66
C LEU A 107 -9.52 -21.35 4.71
N PRO A 108 -9.87 -21.18 6.01
CA PRO A 108 -8.87 -20.96 7.07
C PRO A 108 -7.85 -22.10 7.12
N ASP A 109 -8.32 -23.36 7.05
CA ASP A 109 -7.46 -24.55 7.07
C ASP A 109 -6.56 -24.62 5.83
N THR A 110 -7.07 -24.20 4.67
CA THR A 110 -6.32 -24.16 3.41
C THR A 110 -5.20 -23.12 3.48
N TYR A 111 -5.49 -21.91 3.98
CA TYR A 111 -4.47 -20.88 4.18
C TYR A 111 -3.43 -21.33 5.20
N GLN A 112 -3.86 -21.98 6.29
CA GLN A 112 -2.97 -22.50 7.31
C GLN A 112 -2.06 -23.62 6.75
N ALA A 113 -2.59 -24.55 5.97
CA ALA A 113 -1.80 -25.60 5.32
C ALA A 113 -0.76 -25.04 4.35
N ILE A 114 -1.12 -24.03 3.55
CA ILE A 114 -0.17 -23.36 2.65
C ILE A 114 0.91 -22.61 3.44
N ALA A 115 0.53 -21.90 4.51
CA ALA A 115 1.49 -21.18 5.35
C ALA A 115 2.49 -22.13 6.04
N THR A 116 2.03 -23.28 6.54
CA THR A 116 2.90 -24.31 7.13
C THR A 116 3.84 -24.90 6.08
N LEU A 117 3.33 -25.28 4.91
CA LEU A 117 4.14 -25.85 3.83
C LEU A 117 5.24 -24.88 3.35
N VAL A 118 4.91 -23.59 3.23
CA VAL A 118 5.87 -22.55 2.84
C VAL A 118 6.90 -22.30 3.94
N SER A 119 6.51 -22.44 5.22
CA SER A 119 7.41 -22.26 6.36
C SER A 119 8.36 -23.45 6.57
N GLU A 120 7.90 -24.68 6.31
CA GLU A 120 8.70 -25.90 6.40
C GLU A 120 9.74 -25.99 5.27
N ASN A 121 9.41 -25.47 4.08
CA ASN A 121 10.35 -25.38 2.95
C ASN A 121 11.46 -24.32 3.15
N GLY A 122 11.46 -23.59 4.28
CA GLY A 122 12.45 -22.56 4.61
C GLY A 122 13.58 -23.01 5.55
N LEU A 123 13.56 -24.23 6.08
CA LEU A 123 14.64 -24.71 6.96
C LEU A 123 15.63 -25.59 6.17
N PRO A 124 16.94 -25.23 6.08
CA PRO A 124 17.94 -26.15 5.57
C PRO A 124 18.04 -27.36 6.51
N ALA A 125 18.17 -28.55 5.93
CA ALA A 125 18.32 -29.79 6.66
C ALA A 125 19.52 -29.73 7.64
N PRO A 126 19.38 -30.17 8.90
CA PRO A 126 20.52 -30.30 9.80
C PRO A 126 21.45 -31.42 9.32
N GLN A 127 22.76 -31.15 9.40
CA GLN A 127 23.84 -32.09 9.07
C GLN A 127 24.08 -33.10 10.19
#